data_AF-A0A4V4NBG2-F1
#
_entry.id   AF-A0A4V4NBG2-F1
#
_cell.length_a   1.000
_cell.length_b   1.000
_cell.length_c   1.000
_cell.angle_alpha   90.00
_cell.angle_beta   90.00
_cell.angle_gamma   90.00
#
_symmetry.space_group_name_H-M   'P 1'
#
loop_
_entity.id
_entity.type
_entity.pdbx_description
1 polymer ?
#
loop_
_entity_poly.entity_id
_entity_poly.type
_entity_poly.pdbx_seq_one_letter_code
_entity_poly.pdbx_strand_id
1 'polypeptide(L)'
;MPPVPAQHGGAMGPSVADKLKMGAMMGGTVGAVMGFVFGSVNIMRYGAGPNGIMRTLGQYMLGSGATFGFFMSIGSVIRSDASPIANEAFRRAQRRPIIMYGPGSEYSKRQQ
;
A
#
# COMPACT_ATOMS: atom_id res chain seq x y z
N MET A 1 2.86 -35.01 12.01
CA MET A 1 3.47 -33.66 11.82
C MET A 1 3.60 -33.02 13.19
N PRO A 2 4.80 -32.56 13.61
CA PRO A 2 4.94 -31.87 14.89
C PRO A 2 4.12 -30.56 14.85
N PRO A 3 3.47 -30.17 15.96
CA PRO A 3 2.68 -28.96 16.02
C PRO A 3 3.58 -27.74 15.77
N VAL A 4 3.22 -26.93 14.78
CA VAL A 4 3.87 -25.65 14.52
C VAL A 4 3.74 -24.83 15.81
N PRO A 5 4.85 -24.36 16.42
CA PRO A 5 4.76 -23.54 17.61
C PRO A 5 3.87 -22.35 17.32
N ALA A 6 2.82 -22.16 18.13
CA ALA A 6 2.04 -20.94 18.13
C ALA A 6 2.97 -19.81 18.60
N GLN A 7 3.73 -19.26 17.65
CA GLN A 7 4.74 -18.24 17.89
C GLN A 7 4.01 -16.93 18.20
N HIS A 8 3.61 -16.80 19.46
CA HIS A 8 3.17 -15.57 20.11
C HIS A 8 4.36 -14.61 20.33
N GLY A 9 5.21 -14.43 19.31
CA GLY A 9 6.50 -13.74 19.43
C GLY A 9 6.78 -12.80 18.27
N GLY A 10 6.49 -11.51 18.46
CA GLY A 10 7.45 -10.45 18.14
C GLY A 10 7.61 -9.98 16.69
N ALA A 11 6.59 -10.06 15.83
CA ALA A 11 6.58 -9.25 14.61
C ALA A 11 5.91 -7.90 14.92
N MET A 12 6.70 -6.84 15.07
CA MET A 12 6.21 -5.46 15.23
C MET A 12 5.16 -5.17 14.15
N GLY A 13 3.88 -5.06 14.55
CA GLY A 13 2.80 -4.74 13.62
C GLY A 13 3.05 -3.40 12.93
N PRO A 14 2.41 -3.13 11.77
CA PRO A 14 2.61 -1.88 11.04
C PRO A 14 2.41 -0.69 11.96
N SER A 15 3.36 0.25 11.98
CA SER A 15 3.27 1.42 12.84
C SER A 15 2.05 2.28 12.48
N VAL A 16 1.61 3.14 13.38
CA VAL A 16 0.52 4.09 13.11
C VAL A 16 0.80 4.91 11.85
N ALA A 17 2.05 5.32 11.65
CA ALA A 17 2.48 6.04 10.47
C ALA A 17 2.40 5.17 9.20
N ASP A 18 2.75 3.88 9.28
CA ASP A 18 2.68 2.97 8.13
C ASP A 18 1.23 2.68 7.75
N LYS A 19 0.34 2.51 8.73
CA LYS A 19 -1.10 2.37 8.50
C LYS A 19 -1.64 3.61 7.81
N LEU A 20 -1.38 4.79 8.38
CA LEU A 20 -1.83 6.06 7.83
C LEU A 20 -1.37 6.27 6.39
N LYS A 21 -0.10 5.98 6.08
CA LYS A 21 0.45 6.03 4.72
C LYS A 21 -0.24 5.03 3.81
N MET A 22 -0.46 3.80 4.27
CA MET A 22 -1.10 2.77 3.46
C MET A 22 -2.55 3.15 3.12
N GLY A 23 -3.32 3.64 4.11
CA GLY A 23 -4.68 4.12 3.89
C GLY A 23 -4.73 5.35 2.98
N ALA A 24 -3.79 6.29 3.14
CA ALA A 24 -3.67 7.46 2.27
C ALA A 24 -3.34 7.08 0.82
N MET A 25 -2.38 6.16 0.62
CA MET A 25 -2.01 5.69 -0.72
C MET A 25 -3.16 4.93 -1.38
N MET A 26 -3.78 3.98 -0.67
CA MET A 26 -4.87 3.19 -1.23
C MET A 26 -6.10 4.06 -1.52
N GLY A 27 -6.52 4.89 -0.56
CA GLY A 27 -7.65 5.79 -0.72
C GLY A 27 -7.40 6.88 -1.75
N GLY A 28 -6.20 7.46 -1.76
CA GLY A 28 -5.82 8.51 -2.71
C GLY A 28 -5.79 8.01 -4.15
N THR A 29 -5.27 6.79 -4.36
CA THR A 29 -5.25 6.18 -5.70
C THR A 29 -6.66 5.89 -6.21
N VAL A 30 -7.51 5.29 -5.36
CA VAL A 30 -8.91 5.02 -5.71
C VAL A 30 -9.67 6.33 -5.96
N GLY A 31 -9.49 7.32 -5.09
CA GLY A 31 -10.08 8.64 -5.24
C GLY A 31 -9.68 9.28 -6.57
N ALA A 32 -8.39 9.32 -6.90
CA ALA A 32 -7.91 9.89 -8.15
C ALA A 32 -8.50 9.20 -9.39
N VAL A 33 -8.64 7.87 -9.39
CA VAL A 33 -9.28 7.12 -10.49
C VAL A 33 -10.77 7.45 -10.59
N MET A 34 -11.49 7.49 -9.46
CA MET A 34 -12.90 7.89 -9.45
C MET A 34 -13.09 9.34 -9.93
N GLY A 35 -12.19 10.25 -9.52
CA GLY A 35 -12.15 11.63 -10.01
C GLY A 35 -11.84 11.71 -11.49
N PHE A 36 -10.98 10.83 -12.03
CA PHE A 36 -10.73 10.77 -13.47
C PHE A 36 -11.98 10.32 -14.23
N VAL A 37 -12.67 9.27 -13.77
CA VAL A 37 -13.89 8.76 -14.42
C VAL A 37 -15.00 9.80 -14.37
N PHE A 38 -15.32 10.34 -13.19
CA PHE A 38 -16.36 11.36 -13.08
C PHE A 38 -15.97 12.66 -13.77
N GLY A 39 -14.72 13.11 -13.64
CA GLY A 39 -14.21 14.32 -14.27
C GLY A 39 -14.24 14.23 -15.80
N SER A 40 -13.80 13.12 -16.39
CA SER A 40 -13.84 12.91 -17.84
C SER A 40 -15.26 12.85 -18.37
N VAL A 41 -16.18 12.14 -17.69
CA VAL A 41 -17.60 12.12 -18.05
C VAL A 41 -18.22 13.52 -17.93
N ASN A 42 -17.89 14.29 -16.89
CA ASN A 42 -18.41 15.65 -16.72
C ASN A 42 -17.91 16.60 -17.80
N ILE A 43 -16.63 16.49 -18.18
CA ILE A 43 -16.03 17.29 -19.27
C ILE A 43 -16.64 16.94 -20.62
N MET A 44 -16.90 15.65 -20.89
CA MET A 44 -17.55 15.24 -22.14
C MET A 44 -19.01 15.69 -22.22
N ARG A 45 -19.72 15.76 -21.09
CA ARG A 45 -21.14 16.12 -21.05
C ARG A 45 -21.38 17.63 -21.02
N TYR A 46 -20.63 18.35 -20.20
CA TYR A 46 -20.87 19.77 -19.90
C TYR A 46 -19.73 20.69 -20.36
N GLY A 47 -18.70 20.12 -20.99
CA GLY A 47 -17.51 20.85 -21.39
C GLY A 47 -16.53 21.07 -20.24
N ALA A 48 -15.34 21.53 -20.58
CA ALA A 48 -14.23 21.69 -19.64
C ALA A 48 -14.36 22.90 -18.70
N GLY A 49 -15.38 23.74 -18.90
CA GLY A 49 -15.53 25.02 -18.22
C GLY A 49 -14.44 26.05 -18.60
N PRO A 50 -14.47 27.23 -17.97
CA PRO A 50 -13.55 28.34 -18.27
C PRO A 50 -12.09 28.05 -17.90
N ASN A 51 -11.86 27.05 -17.05
CA ASN A 51 -10.53 26.66 -16.56
C ASN A 51 -9.81 25.65 -17.48
N GLY A 52 -10.47 25.14 -18.53
CA GLY A 52 -9.91 24.17 -19.46
C GLY A 52 -9.88 22.72 -18.91
N ILE A 53 -9.60 21.76 -19.81
CA ILE A 53 -9.75 20.31 -19.56
C ILE A 53 -8.85 19.86 -18.41
N MET A 54 -7.56 20.21 -18.48
CA MET A 54 -6.55 19.69 -17.55
C MET A 54 -6.79 20.17 -16.11
N ARG A 55 -7.22 21.42 -15.94
CA ARG A 55 -7.48 21.99 -14.61
C ARG A 55 -8.76 21.43 -14.01
N THR A 56 -9.83 21.34 -14.78
CA THR A 56 -11.10 20.75 -14.32
C THR A 56 -10.91 19.28 -13.97
N LEU A 57 -10.26 18.50 -14.84
CA LEU A 57 -9.95 17.09 -14.58
C LEU A 57 -9.06 16.94 -13.34
N GLY A 58 -8.01 17.76 -13.23
CA GLY A 58 -7.12 17.79 -12.08
C GLY A 58 -7.85 18.11 -10.77
N GLN A 59 -8.84 19.02 -10.78
CA GLN A 59 -9.67 19.31 -9.62
C GLN A 59 -10.51 18.11 -9.19
N TYR A 60 -11.11 17.40 -10.15
CA TYR A 60 -11.84 16.17 -9.82
C TYR A 60 -10.91 15.11 -9.23
N MET A 61 -9.77 14.85 -9.87
CA MET A 61 -8.80 13.84 -9.43
C MET A 61 -8.19 14.17 -8.07
N LEU A 62 -7.71 15.40 -7.88
CA LEU A 62 -7.10 15.85 -6.62
C LEU A 62 -8.13 16.00 -5.51
N GLY A 63 -9.30 16.54 -5.80
CA GLY A 63 -10.37 16.70 -4.82
C GLY A 63 -10.85 15.36 -4.28
N SER A 64 -11.22 14.44 -5.17
CA SER A 64 -11.62 13.08 -4.78
C SER A 64 -10.46 12.28 -4.15
N GLY A 65 -9.26 12.35 -4.72
CA GLY A 65 -8.05 11.72 -4.17
C GLY A 65 -7.74 12.18 -2.75
N ALA A 66 -7.81 13.48 -2.47
CA ALA A 66 -7.60 14.03 -1.14
C ALA A 66 -8.66 13.53 -0.14
N THR A 67 -9.95 13.56 -0.51
CA THR A 67 -11.03 13.14 0.39
C THR A 67 -10.99 11.64 0.69
N PHE A 68 -10.89 10.80 -0.33
CA PHE A 68 -10.80 9.35 -0.14
C PHE A 68 -9.50 8.97 0.57
N GLY A 69 -8.37 9.60 0.24
CA GLY A 69 -7.10 9.39 0.94
C GLY A 69 -7.19 9.77 2.42
N PHE A 70 -7.80 10.91 2.76
CA PHE A 70 -7.98 11.36 4.15
C PHE A 70 -8.81 10.36 4.96
N PHE A 71 -10.02 10.03 4.51
CA PHE A 71 -10.89 9.12 5.25
C PHE A 71 -10.33 7.70 5.35
N MET A 72 -9.70 7.19 4.29
CA MET A 72 -9.10 5.86 4.32
C MET A 72 -7.82 5.83 5.16
N SER A 73 -7.06 6.93 5.23
CA SER A 73 -5.89 7.04 6.11
C SER A 73 -6.28 6.96 7.59
N ILE A 74 -7.31 7.69 8.02
CA ILE A 74 -7.85 7.57 9.39
C ILE A 74 -8.47 6.20 9.61
N GLY A 75 -9.28 5.73 8.64
CA GLY A 75 -9.92 4.42 8.64
C GLY A 75 -8.93 3.27 8.82
N SER A 76 -7.74 3.37 8.22
CA SER A 76 -6.67 2.37 8.32
C SER A 76 -5.98 2.34 9.68
N VAL A 77 -5.99 3.44 10.42
CA VAL A 77 -5.44 3.52 11.78
C VAL A 77 -6.43 2.95 12.78
N ILE A 78 -7.72 3.27 12.66
CA ILE A 78 -8.76 2.77 13.58
C ILE A 78 -9.15 1.31 13.32
N ARG A 79 -9.02 0.83 12.07
CA ARG A 79 -9.22 -0.59 11.72
C ARG A 79 -7.91 -1.36 12.01
N SER A 80 -7.69 -1.67 13.27
CA SER A 80 -6.43 -2.24 13.79
C SER A 80 -6.12 -3.68 13.37
N ASP A 81 -7.09 -4.46 12.89
CA ASP A 81 -6.84 -5.80 12.36
C ASP A 81 -6.36 -5.72 10.91
N ALA A 82 -5.04 -5.68 10.75
CA ALA A 82 -4.38 -5.82 9.45
C ALA A 82 -4.93 -7.08 8.78
N SER A 83 -5.47 -6.92 7.57
CA SER A 83 -5.86 -8.08 6.78
C SER A 83 -4.68 -9.06 6.74
N PRO A 84 -4.93 -10.37 6.89
CA PRO A 84 -3.87 -11.38 6.84
C PRO A 84 -2.99 -11.21 5.58
N ILE A 85 -3.59 -10.71 4.50
CA ILE A 85 -2.93 -10.37 3.23
C ILE A 85 -1.89 -9.25 3.38
N ALA A 86 -2.19 -8.16 4.10
CA ALA A 86 -1.25 -7.06 4.30
C ALA A 86 -0.07 -7.50 5.16
N ASN A 87 -0.32 -8.24 6.24
CA ASN A 87 0.73 -8.82 7.08
C ASN A 87 1.58 -9.83 6.31
N GLU A 88 0.98 -10.66 5.46
CA GLU A 88 1.72 -11.59 4.62
C GLU A 88 2.57 -10.89 3.56
N ALA A 89 2.04 -9.87 2.90
CA ALA A 89 2.78 -9.09 1.90
C ALA A 89 4.00 -8.40 2.52
N PHE A 90 3.85 -7.82 3.72
CA PHE A 90 4.96 -7.25 4.47
C PHE A 90 5.97 -8.32 4.93
N ARG A 91 5.50 -9.47 5.43
CA ARG A 91 6.40 -10.60 5.77
C ARG A 91 7.17 -11.10 4.55
N ARG A 92 6.57 -11.10 3.36
CA ARG A 92 7.24 -11.45 2.11
C ARG A 92 8.28 -10.38 1.73
N ALA A 93 7.95 -9.10 1.86
CA ALA A 93 8.87 -7.99 1.56
C ALA A 93 10.07 -7.92 2.53
N GLN A 94 9.91 -8.36 3.78
CA GLN A 94 10.99 -8.37 4.79
C GLN A 94 11.80 -9.67 4.85
N ARG A 95 11.52 -10.68 4.00
CA ARG A 95 12.38 -11.87 3.92
C ARG A 95 13.72 -11.47 3.30
N ARG A 96 14.75 -11.38 4.15
CA ARG A 96 16.14 -11.24 3.70
C ARG A 96 16.49 -12.41 2.75
N PRO A 97 17.14 -12.15 1.60
CA PRO A 97 17.62 -13.23 0.76
C PRO A 97 18.61 -14.04 1.58
N ILE A 98 18.30 -15.32 1.80
CA ILE A 98 19.24 -16.25 2.39
C ILE A 98 20.26 -16.51 1.28
N ILE A 99 21.46 -15.93 1.42
CA ILE A 99 22.59 -16.27 0.56
C ILE A 99 22.98 -17.70 0.94
N MET A 100 22.39 -18.66 0.24
CA MET A 100 22.80 -20.06 0.33
C MET A 100 24.14 -20.15 -0.37
N TYR A 101 25.22 -20.21 0.41
CA TYR A 101 26.52 -20.61 -0.12
C TYR A 101 26.37 -22.01 -0.71
N GLY A 102 26.52 -22.12 -2.03
CA GLY A 102 26.46 -23.40 -2.72
C GLY A 102 27.56 -24.36 -2.22
N PRO A 103 27.34 -25.68 -2.26
CA PRO A 103 28.35 -26.66 -1.92
C PRO A 103 29.51 -26.52 -2.91
N GLY A 104 30.61 -25.90 -2.46
CA GLY A 104 31.72 -25.50 -3.33
C GLY A 104 32.31 -24.13 -3.01
N SER A 105 31.74 -23.37 -2.06
CA SER A 105 32.40 -22.15 -1.60
C SER A 105 33.67 -22.46 -0.81
N GLU A 106 34.75 -21.79 -1.18
CA GLU A 106 36.12 -21.90 -0.63
C GLU A 106 36.20 -21.73 0.91
N TYR A 107 35.12 -21.27 1.55
CA TYR A 107 34.99 -21.12 3.00
C TYR A 107 34.84 -22.44 3.77
N SER A 108 34.38 -23.54 3.14
CA SER A 108 34.32 -24.86 3.81
C SER A 108 35.70 -25.50 4.00
N LYS A 109 36.71 -25.12 3.19
CA LYS A 109 38.07 -25.69 3.28
C LYS A 109 38.93 -25.07 4.39
N ARG A 110 38.48 -23.99 5.03
CA ARG A 110 39.22 -23.34 6.14
C ARG A 110 38.74 -23.75 7.53
N GLN A 111 37.74 -24.64 7.62
CA GLN A 111 37.22 -25.17 8.90
C GLN A 111 37.64 -26.63 9.19
N GLN A 112 38.55 -27.19 8.39
CA GLN A 112 39.29 -28.41 8.71
C GLN A 112 40.75 -28.04 8.96
#